data_AF-A0A7J2X8Y4-F1
#
_entry.id   AF-A0A7J2X8Y4-F1
#
_cell.length_a   1.000
_cell.length_b   1.000
_cell.length_c   1.000
_cell.angle_alpha   90.00
_cell.angle_beta   90.00
_cell.angle_gamma   90.00
#
_symmetry.space_group_name_H-M   'P 1'
#
loop_
_entity.id
_entity.type
_entity.pdbx_description
1 polymer ?
#
loop_
_entity_poly.entity_id
_entity_poly.type
_entity_poly.pdbx_seq_one_letter_code
_entity_poly.pdbx_strand_id
1 'polypeptide(L)'
;MACFLVPGAEAVVTTVIQKAVGREKAEKWKLSWLNTLLWGGVILLAVEHIWHGEVVPWPPFLTAMRNPADIAPMLHEMATIGTAMAIVVTLTWIVLVALAIILPERIALKKKKISKT
;
A
#
# COMPACT_ATOMS: atom_id res chain seq x y z
N MET A 1 -13.97 10.17 1.10
CA MET A 1 -14.71 8.90 1.32
C MET A 1 -13.65 7.89 1.71
N ALA A 2 -13.75 7.18 2.84
CA ALA A 2 -12.65 6.43 3.49
C ALA A 2 -11.95 5.31 2.67
N CYS A 3 -11.38 5.67 1.52
CA CYS A 3 -10.76 4.80 0.53
C CYS A 3 -9.44 4.22 1.04
N PHE A 4 -8.80 4.88 2.01
CA PHE A 4 -7.61 4.37 2.70
C PHE A 4 -7.85 3.06 3.47
N LEU A 5 -9.11 2.69 3.74
CA LEU A 5 -9.43 1.44 4.44
C LEU A 5 -9.09 0.20 3.60
N VAL A 6 -9.19 0.27 2.27
CA VAL A 6 -8.85 -0.86 1.39
C VAL A 6 -7.34 -1.13 1.40
N PRO A 7 -6.45 -0.15 1.12
CA PRO A 7 -5.01 -0.33 1.30
C PRO A 7 -4.61 -0.61 2.75
N GLY A 8 -5.36 -0.08 3.74
CA GLY A 8 -5.14 -0.38 5.15
C GLY A 8 -5.40 -1.85 5.50
N ALA A 9 -6.49 -2.42 5.00
CA ALA A 9 -6.77 -3.85 5.14
C ALA A 9 -5.69 -4.70 4.46
N GLU A 10 -5.27 -4.30 3.26
CA GLU A 10 -4.15 -4.95 2.56
C GLU A 10 -2.88 -4.91 3.40
N ALA A 11 -2.53 -3.75 3.98
CA ALA A 11 -1.36 -3.57 4.85
C ALA A 11 -1.37 -4.49 6.07
N VAL A 12 -2.55 -4.70 6.67
CA VAL A 12 -2.73 -5.63 7.79
C VAL A 12 -2.48 -7.06 7.32
N VAL A 13 -3.08 -7.47 6.21
CA VAL A 13 -2.90 -8.81 5.64
C VAL A 13 -1.43 -9.07 5.31
N THR A 14 -0.76 -8.15 4.63
CA THR A 14 0.67 -8.28 4.28
C THR A 14 1.55 -8.32 5.54
N THR A 15 1.20 -7.59 6.60
CA THR A 15 1.89 -7.66 7.89
C THR A 15 1.71 -9.02 8.57
N VAL A 16 0.50 -9.58 8.54
CA VAL A 16 0.22 -10.92 9.09
C VAL A 16 0.96 -11.99 8.29
N ILE A 17 0.94 -11.93 6.96
CA ILE A 17 1.69 -12.83 6.08
C ILE A 17 3.18 -12.72 6.41
N GLN A 18 3.74 -11.52 6.54
CA GLN A 18 5.14 -11.30 6.87
C GLN A 18 5.54 -11.98 8.20
N LYS A 19 4.66 -11.93 9.21
CA LYS A 19 4.87 -12.61 10.49
C LYS A 19 4.75 -14.13 10.35
N ALA A 20 3.83 -14.62 9.52
CA ALA A 20 3.58 -16.06 9.33
C ALA A 20 4.67 -16.76 8.50
N VAL A 21 5.18 -16.14 7.44
CA VAL A 21 6.19 -16.75 6.54
C VAL A 21 7.63 -16.69 7.09
N GLY A 22 7.83 -15.97 8.18
CA GLY A 22 9.13 -15.76 8.81
C GLY A 22 9.98 -14.68 8.11
N ARG A 23 10.90 -14.08 8.86
CA ARG A 23 11.72 -12.94 8.40
C ARG A 23 12.55 -13.27 7.15
N GLU A 24 13.09 -14.47 7.04
CA GLU A 24 13.94 -14.86 5.91
C GLU A 24 13.19 -14.82 4.57
N LYS A 25 11.96 -15.39 4.51
CA LYS A 25 11.14 -15.37 3.28
C LYS A 25 10.57 -13.98 3.01
N ALA A 26 10.18 -13.27 4.07
CA ALA A 26 9.72 -11.89 3.98
C ALA A 26 10.77 -10.94 3.40
N GLU A 27 12.04 -11.09 3.78
CA GLU A 27 13.15 -10.29 3.26
C GLU A 27 13.49 -10.67 1.82
N LYS A 28 13.45 -11.96 1.47
CA LYS A 28 13.62 -12.42 0.08
C LYS A 28 12.57 -11.79 -0.85
N TRP A 29 11.33 -11.72 -0.40
CA TRP A 29 10.25 -11.10 -1.17
C TRP A 29 10.13 -9.60 -0.97
N LYS A 30 10.98 -8.97 -0.14
CA LYS A 30 10.92 -7.52 0.16
C LYS A 30 9.53 -7.07 0.65
N LEU A 31 8.81 -7.91 1.39
CA LEU A 31 7.49 -7.60 1.94
C LEU A 31 7.53 -6.39 2.90
N SER A 32 8.66 -6.17 3.56
CA SER A 32 8.84 -5.01 4.42
C SER A 32 8.76 -3.68 3.65
N TRP A 33 9.16 -3.64 2.37
CA TRP A 33 9.03 -2.43 1.55
C TRP A 33 7.58 -2.16 1.21
N LEU A 34 6.84 -3.21 0.83
CA LEU A 34 5.41 -3.11 0.56
C LEU A 34 4.66 -2.61 1.80
N ASN A 35 4.95 -3.18 2.98
CA ASN A 35 4.36 -2.74 4.24
C ASN A 35 4.66 -1.27 4.54
N THR A 36 5.89 -0.79 4.32
CA THR A 36 6.22 0.62 4.51
C THR A 36 5.46 1.54 3.55
N LEU A 37 5.33 1.15 2.27
CA LEU A 37 4.57 1.91 1.27
C LEU A 37 3.08 1.98 1.63
N LEU A 38 2.48 0.84 2.00
CA LEU A 38 1.07 0.76 2.35
C LEU A 38 0.77 1.53 3.64
N TRP A 39 1.48 1.25 4.74
CA TRP A 39 1.24 1.94 6.02
C TRP A 39 1.54 3.43 5.94
N GLY A 40 2.59 3.84 5.20
CA GLY A 40 2.90 5.26 4.99
C GLY A 40 1.77 6.00 4.27
N GLY A 41 1.26 5.44 3.16
CA GLY A 41 0.14 6.03 2.42
C GLY A 41 -1.16 6.05 3.23
N VAL A 42 -1.47 4.96 3.92
CA VAL A 42 -2.67 4.81 4.75
C VAL A 42 -2.71 5.85 5.87
N ILE A 43 -1.59 6.06 6.58
CA ILE A 43 -1.53 7.03 7.67
C ILE A 43 -1.72 8.46 7.13
N LEU A 44 -1.08 8.81 6.01
CA LEU A 44 -1.20 10.14 5.41
C LEU A 44 -2.63 10.42 4.94
N LEU A 45 -3.25 9.46 4.24
CA LEU A 45 -4.63 9.57 3.78
C LEU A 45 -5.64 9.58 4.94
N ALA A 46 -5.38 8.82 6.01
CA ALA A 46 -6.23 8.84 7.19
C ALA A 46 -6.23 10.23 7.85
N VAL A 47 -5.06 10.88 7.96
CA VAL A 47 -4.96 12.26 8.45
C VAL A 47 -5.72 13.22 7.53
N GLU A 48 -5.60 13.07 6.21
CA GLU A 48 -6.33 13.88 5.24
C GLU A 48 -7.85 13.74 5.40
N HIS A 49 -8.35 12.52 5.59
CA HIS A 49 -9.79 12.25 5.77
C HIS A 49 -10.32 12.73 7.12
N ILE A 50 -9.49 12.70 8.17
CA ILE A 50 -9.82 13.32 9.46
C ILE A 50 -9.89 14.85 9.29
N TRP A 51 -8.94 15.43 8.57
CA TRP A 51 -8.89 16.87 8.31
C TRP A 51 -10.08 17.35 7.46
N HIS A 52 -10.50 16.57 6.47
CA HIS A 52 -11.68 16.86 5.64
C HIS A 52 -13.03 16.62 6.37
N GLY A 53 -13.01 16.11 7.60
CA GLY A 53 -14.22 15.84 8.38
C GLY A 53 -15.03 14.64 7.89
N GLU A 54 -14.42 13.77 7.08
CA GLU A 54 -15.04 12.53 6.62
C GLU A 54 -14.88 11.40 7.64
N VAL A 55 -13.82 11.46 8.44
CA VAL A 55 -13.54 10.53 9.55
C VAL A 55 -13.50 11.28 10.87
N VAL A 56 -14.28 10.80 11.84
CA VAL A 56 -14.34 11.37 13.21
C VAL A 56 -14.07 10.28 14.25
N PRO A 57 -13.42 10.59 15.39
CA PRO A 57 -13.10 9.60 16.43
C PRO A 57 -14.31 9.19 17.28
N TRP A 58 -15.47 9.82 17.11
CA TRP A 58 -16.72 9.46 17.76
C TRP A 58 -17.69 8.77 16.78
N PRO A 59 -18.57 7.87 17.24
CA PRO A 59 -19.55 7.25 16.37
C PRO A 59 -20.59 8.28 15.85
N PRO A 60 -21.07 8.18 14.58
CA PRO A 60 -20.64 7.26 13.53
C PRO A 60 -19.32 7.72 12.86
N PHE A 61 -18.28 6.88 12.94
CA PHE A 61 -16.90 7.20 12.55
C PHE A 61 -16.75 7.74 11.11
N LEU A 62 -17.62 7.30 10.19
CA LEU A 62 -17.76 7.85 8.85
C LEU A 62 -18.96 8.77 8.83
N THR A 63 -18.76 10.05 8.58
CA THR A 63 -19.84 11.06 8.65
C THR A 63 -20.94 10.80 7.61
N ALA A 64 -20.61 10.15 6.50
CA ALA A 64 -21.55 9.71 5.47
C ALA A 64 -22.53 8.59 5.93
N MET A 65 -22.26 7.91 7.05
CA MET A 65 -23.21 6.92 7.62
C MET A 65 -24.40 7.55 8.35
N ARG A 66 -24.46 8.89 8.48
CA ARG A 66 -25.61 9.58 9.10
C ARG A 66 -26.91 9.43 8.33
N ASN A 67 -26.83 9.17 7.02
CA ASN A 67 -28.00 9.00 6.15
C ASN A 67 -27.93 7.63 5.46
N PRO A 68 -28.95 6.76 5.61
CA PRO A 68 -28.95 5.45 4.98
C PRO A 68 -28.88 5.49 3.44
N ALA A 69 -29.35 6.57 2.81
CA ALA A 69 -29.27 6.73 1.35
C ALA A 69 -27.83 6.90 0.84
N ASP A 70 -26.92 7.39 1.68
CA ASP A 70 -25.53 7.71 1.30
C ASP A 70 -24.56 6.55 1.55
N ILE A 71 -25.02 5.45 2.18
CA ILE A 71 -24.19 4.28 2.51
C ILE A 71 -23.76 3.52 1.24
N ALA A 72 -24.71 3.22 0.36
CA ALA A 72 -24.43 2.46 -0.88
C ALA A 72 -23.45 3.18 -1.82
N PRO A 73 -23.63 4.48 -2.15
CA PRO A 73 -22.66 5.20 -2.98
C PRO A 73 -21.31 5.35 -2.28
N MET A 74 -21.27 5.59 -0.96
CA MET A 74 -20.02 5.65 -0.19
C MET A 74 -19.22 4.33 -0.31
N LEU A 75 -19.89 3.18 -0.17
CA LEU A 75 -19.24 1.87 -0.28
C LEU A 75 -18.75 1.59 -1.70
N HIS A 76 -19.49 2.02 -2.73
CA HIS A 76 -19.07 1.85 -4.11
C HIS A 76 -17.79 2.63 -4.41
N GLU A 77 -17.73 3.88 -3.99
CA GLU A 77 -16.54 4.73 -4.14
C GLU A 77 -15.35 4.21 -3.33
N MET A 78 -15.59 3.71 -2.11
CA MET A 78 -14.55 3.05 -1.33
C MET A 78 -14.02 1.80 -2.03
N ALA A 79 -14.89 1.00 -2.66
CA ALA A 79 -14.50 -0.21 -3.36
C ALA A 79 -13.72 0.11 -4.64
N THR A 80 -14.19 1.03 -5.49
CA THR A 80 -13.55 1.34 -6.77
C THR A 80 -12.23 2.10 -6.57
N ILE A 81 -12.27 3.19 -5.82
CA ILE A 81 -11.10 4.05 -5.59
C ILE A 81 -10.08 3.36 -4.68
N GLY A 82 -10.55 2.73 -3.60
CA GLY A 82 -9.67 1.98 -2.69
C GLY A 82 -8.97 0.82 -3.39
N THR A 83 -9.66 0.08 -4.26
CA THR A 83 -9.04 -1.01 -5.05
C THR A 83 -8.09 -0.47 -6.10
N ALA A 84 -8.44 0.62 -6.80
CA ALA A 84 -7.53 1.24 -7.76
C ALA A 84 -6.23 1.70 -7.09
N MET A 85 -6.31 2.29 -5.89
CA MET A 85 -5.14 2.67 -5.08
C MET A 85 -4.30 1.44 -4.70
N ALA A 86 -4.92 0.37 -4.21
CA ALA A 86 -4.24 -0.88 -3.87
C ALA A 86 -3.47 -1.47 -5.07
N ILE A 87 -4.10 -1.51 -6.25
CA ILE A 87 -3.47 -1.97 -7.50
C ILE A 87 -2.26 -1.11 -7.86
N VAL A 88 -2.38 0.22 -7.77
CA VAL A 88 -1.27 1.13 -8.11
C VAL A 88 -0.09 0.96 -7.14
N VAL A 89 -0.35 0.81 -5.85
CA VAL A 89 0.72 0.63 -4.85
C VAL A 89 1.42 -0.71 -5.04
N THR A 90 0.68 -1.80 -5.27
CA THR A 90 1.26 -3.13 -5.54
C THR A 90 2.08 -3.15 -6.82
N LEU A 91 1.60 -2.55 -7.91
CA LEU A 91 2.37 -2.41 -9.15
C LEU A 91 3.64 -1.60 -8.95
N THR A 92 3.55 -0.47 -8.24
CA THR A 92 4.70 0.37 -7.93
C THR A 92 5.75 -0.42 -7.14
N TRP A 93 5.33 -1.20 -6.15
CA TRP A 93 6.22 -2.07 -5.40
C TRP A 93 6.88 -3.15 -6.27
N ILE A 94 6.12 -3.82 -7.16
CA ILE A 94 6.68 -4.80 -8.11
C ILE A 94 7.78 -4.17 -8.96
N VAL A 95 7.53 -2.97 -9.50
CA VAL A 95 8.53 -2.23 -10.31
C VAL A 95 9.78 -1.93 -9.48
N LEU A 96 9.62 -1.46 -8.25
CA LEU A 96 10.75 -1.16 -7.36
C LEU A 96 11.58 -2.41 -7.03
N VAL A 97 10.92 -3.55 -6.76
CA VAL A 97 11.59 -4.83 -6.51
C VAL A 97 12.32 -5.31 -7.78
N ALA A 98 11.70 -5.22 -8.95
CA ALA A 98 12.33 -5.59 -10.21
C ALA A 98 13.58 -4.75 -10.50
N LEU A 99 13.50 -3.43 -10.30
CA LEU A 99 14.64 -2.53 -10.46
C LEU A 99 15.77 -2.86 -9.46
N ALA A 100 15.43 -3.17 -8.22
CA ALA A 100 16.41 -3.54 -7.19
C ALA A 100 17.14 -4.85 -7.51
N ILE A 101 16.53 -5.77 -8.26
CA ILE A 101 17.14 -7.03 -8.70
C ILE A 101 17.98 -6.82 -9.97
N ILE A 102 17.44 -6.13 -10.97
CA ILE A 102 18.05 -6.02 -12.31
C ILE A 102 19.26 -5.06 -12.30
N LEU A 103 19.13 -3.90 -11.65
CA LEU A 103 20.15 -2.86 -11.69
C LEU A 103 21.54 -3.30 -11.17
N PRO A 104 21.68 -4.00 -10.02
CA PRO A 104 22.99 -4.42 -9.53
C PRO A 104 23.69 -5.39 -10.49
N GLU A 105 22.95 -6.32 -11.11
CA GLU A 105 23.54 -7.24 -12.10
C GLU A 105 24.06 -6.48 -13.32
N ARG A 106 23.30 -5.50 -13.82
CA ARG A 106 23.71 -4.68 -14.98
C ARG A 106 24.93 -3.83 -14.67
N ILE A 107 25.03 -3.28 -13.47
CA ILE A 107 26.20 -2.52 -13.02
C ILE A 107 27.43 -3.43 -12.89
N ALA A 108 27.29 -4.61 -12.29
CA ALA A 108 28.37 -5.58 -12.14
C ALA A 108 28.92 -6.06 -13.49
N LEU A 109 28.02 -6.39 -14.43
CA LEU A 109 28.40 -6.79 -15.80
C LEU A 109 29.12 -5.67 -16.54
N LYS A 110 28.63 -4.42 -16.43
CA LYS A 110 29.28 -3.26 -17.05
C LYS A 110 30.69 -3.04 -16.49
N LYS A 111 30.89 -3.15 -15.16
CA LYS A 111 32.20 -3.03 -14.52
C LYS A 111 33.18 -4.11 -14.98
N LYS A 112 32.72 -5.37 -15.08
CA LYS A 112 33.54 -6.51 -15.56
C LYS A 112 33.96 -6.34 -17.02
N LYS A 113 33.11 -5.74 -17.86
CA LYS A 113 33.42 -5.45 -19.27
C LYS A 113 34.48 -4.35 -19.40
N ILE A 114 34.36 -3.28 -18.61
CA ILE A 114 35.33 -2.16 -18.58
C ILE A 114 36.70 -2.63 -18.07
N SER A 115 36.75 -3.49 -17.04
CA SER A 115 38.01 -4.00 -16.49
C SER A 115 38.76 -4.99 -17.40
N LYS A 116 38.13 -5.49 -18.46
CA LYS A 116 38.72 -6.44 -19.43
C LYS A 116 39.21 -5.77 -20.73
N THR A 117 38.96 -4.48 -20.89
CA THR A 117 39.43 -3.68 -22.04
C THR A 117 40.63 -2.87 -21.60
#